data_AF-A0A7C1EFZ0-F1
#
_entry.id   AF-A0A7C1EFZ0-F1
#
_cell.length_a   1.000
_cell.length_b   1.000
_cell.length_c   1.000
_cell.angle_alpha   90.00
_cell.angle_beta   90.00
_cell.angle_gamma   90.00
#
_symmetry.space_group_name_H-M   'P 1'
#
loop_
_entity.id
_entity.type
_entity.pdbx_description
1 polymer ?
#
loop_
_entity_poly.entity_id
_entity_poly.type
_entity_poly.pdbx_seq_one_letter_code
_entity_poly.pdbx_strand_id
1 'polypeptide(L)'
;MQHTILKRPNPIRMDNDFARATMRVRLPAILRNVQKVNPDFSPTIMEGIDRLHDALVNDKSIPMLDLLPTAADYDDWYAAYREQQAKITPLTWQHSEWFFAETFCYRHLIQAVRWLETGRDPFAPIKQEELEGEHFLELLNTALEATGDFEDKLAVLLSLALWGNRVDLSHPAKDLADQTAAEDDLLADDRQAVLRYVASDSRATNRSGIHLIADNSGTELAVDLVLIDLLLANSDQSIVLHVKSHPTFVSDATIPDTWNIIRTMETKGGLLTELAHRLRAAWAARRFVLATHPFWNSSHFLWDLPRTLNVVFRQAHLVILKGDANYRRAIGDALWEDGIPFSAVLDYFPAPILALRTLKSDGVVGLPRGLTQRLDRLDPVWRTTGRYGVIQFAANQP
;
A
#
# COMPACT_ATOMS: atom_id res chain seq x y z
N MET A 1 -5.69 25.59 21.06
CA MET A 1 -6.60 24.45 21.35
C MET A 1 -5.80 23.47 22.19
N GLN A 2 -6.36 22.93 23.28
CA GLN A 2 -5.71 21.84 23.99
C GLN A 2 -5.68 20.63 23.06
N HIS A 3 -4.50 20.24 22.58
CA HIS A 3 -4.34 18.97 21.87
C HIS A 3 -4.60 17.86 22.88
N THR A 4 -5.81 17.32 22.89
CA THR A 4 -6.10 16.07 23.60
C THR A 4 -5.25 15.02 22.91
N ILE A 5 -4.18 14.56 23.56
CA ILE A 5 -3.35 13.47 23.04
C ILE A 5 -4.28 12.25 22.92
N LEU A 6 -4.64 11.90 21.69
CA LEU A 6 -5.45 10.72 21.41
C LEU A 6 -4.70 9.49 21.92
N LYS A 7 -5.31 8.78 22.87
CA LYS A 7 -4.75 7.52 23.37
C LYS A 7 -4.84 6.49 22.24
N ARG A 8 -3.69 6.15 21.66
CA ARG A 8 -3.61 5.15 20.59
C ARG A 8 -3.99 3.76 21.15
N PRO A 9 -4.89 3.03 20.48
CA PRO A 9 -5.18 1.64 20.83
C PRO A 9 -3.97 0.74 20.55
N ASN A 10 -3.97 -0.44 21.18
CA ASN A 10 -2.97 -1.45 20.88
C ASN A 10 -3.19 -2.03 19.48
N PRO A 11 -2.12 -2.44 18.77
CA PRO A 11 -2.25 -3.15 17.51
C PRO A 11 -3.08 -4.42 17.63
N ILE A 12 -3.75 -4.79 16.55
CA ILE A 12 -4.50 -6.03 16.40
C ILE A 12 -3.54 -7.20 16.66
N ARG A 13 -3.99 -8.12 17.51
CA ARG A 13 -3.29 -9.35 17.81
C ARG A 13 -3.94 -10.52 17.08
N MET A 14 -3.27 -11.67 17.17
CA MET A 14 -3.71 -12.92 16.58
C MET A 14 -4.97 -13.56 17.22
N ASP A 15 -5.60 -12.88 18.18
CA ASP A 15 -6.93 -13.20 18.71
C ASP A 15 -8.07 -12.66 17.83
N ASN A 16 -7.80 -11.67 16.97
CA ASN A 16 -8.71 -11.23 15.91
C ASN A 16 -8.90 -12.32 14.85
N ASP A 17 -10.15 -12.54 14.44
CA ASP A 17 -10.53 -13.66 13.55
C ASP A 17 -9.88 -13.57 12.16
N PHE A 18 -9.83 -12.38 11.56
CA PHE A 18 -9.25 -12.19 10.23
C PHE A 18 -7.72 -12.27 10.25
N ALA A 19 -7.07 -11.68 11.26
CA ALA A 19 -5.65 -11.81 11.52
C ALA A 19 -5.27 -13.29 11.67
N ARG A 20 -6.00 -14.02 12.52
CA ARG A 20 -5.84 -15.46 12.75
C ARG A 20 -6.01 -16.28 11.48
N ALA A 21 -7.06 -16.02 10.70
CA ALA A 21 -7.26 -16.69 9.42
C ALA A 21 -6.13 -16.39 8.42
N THR A 22 -5.64 -15.15 8.41
CA THR A 22 -4.54 -14.73 7.53
C THR A 22 -3.26 -15.49 7.82
N MET A 23 -2.81 -15.55 9.08
CA MET A 23 -1.57 -16.27 9.41
C MET A 23 -1.71 -17.79 9.33
N ARG A 24 -2.88 -18.36 9.65
CA ARG A 24 -3.08 -19.82 9.68
C ARG A 24 -3.39 -20.45 8.33
N VAL A 25 -3.97 -19.68 7.41
CA VAL A 25 -4.48 -20.20 6.14
C VAL A 25 -3.86 -19.47 4.96
N ARG A 26 -3.95 -18.13 4.92
CA ARG A 26 -3.57 -17.36 3.74
C ARG A 26 -2.06 -17.33 3.52
N LEU A 27 -1.26 -17.05 4.54
CA LEU A 27 0.20 -17.03 4.41
C LEU A 27 0.80 -18.40 4.06
N PRO A 28 0.42 -19.52 4.72
CA PRO A 28 0.85 -20.85 4.28
C PRO A 28 0.49 -21.15 2.82
N ALA A 29 -0.72 -20.79 2.38
CA ALA A 29 -1.12 -20.96 0.98
C ALA A 29 -0.26 -20.11 0.02
N ILE A 30 0.10 -18.88 0.39
CA ILE A 30 1.01 -18.02 -0.37
C ILE A 30 2.38 -18.69 -0.52
N LEU A 31 2.95 -19.28 0.54
CA LEU A 31 4.22 -19.99 0.47
C LEU A 31 4.17 -21.19 -0.49
N ARG A 32 3.07 -21.95 -0.46
CA ARG A 32 2.84 -23.04 -1.43
C ARG A 32 2.71 -22.52 -2.86
N ASN A 33 2.06 -21.39 -3.05
CA ASN A 33 1.97 -20.76 -4.36
C ASN A 33 3.34 -20.29 -4.87
N VAL A 34 4.19 -19.71 -4.00
CA VAL A 34 5.57 -19.33 -4.35
C VAL A 34 6.36 -20.51 -4.88
N GLN A 35 6.30 -21.67 -4.21
CA GLN A 35 6.94 -22.91 -4.70
C GLN A 35 6.36 -23.34 -6.06
N LYS A 36 5.02 -23.29 -6.20
CA LYS A 36 4.32 -23.69 -7.43
C LYS A 36 4.73 -22.84 -8.64
N VAL A 37 4.81 -21.52 -8.48
CA VAL A 37 5.13 -20.59 -9.60
C VAL A 37 6.64 -20.43 -9.84
N ASN A 38 7.49 -21.03 -8.99
CA ASN A 38 8.95 -21.08 -9.14
C ASN A 38 9.47 -22.53 -9.02
N PRO A 39 9.05 -23.45 -9.91
CA PRO A 39 9.39 -24.87 -9.79
C PRO A 39 10.90 -25.15 -9.94
N ASP A 40 11.64 -24.18 -10.47
CA ASP A 40 13.08 -24.23 -10.72
C ASP A 40 13.93 -23.72 -9.53
N PHE A 41 13.33 -23.31 -8.40
CA PHE A 41 14.11 -23.00 -7.21
C PHE A 41 14.95 -24.19 -6.74
N SER A 42 16.16 -23.91 -6.27
CA SER A 42 17.05 -24.93 -5.75
C SER A 42 16.42 -25.71 -4.58
N PRO A 43 16.80 -26.98 -4.36
CA PRO A 43 16.29 -27.77 -3.23
C PRO A 43 16.41 -27.06 -1.88
N THR A 44 17.52 -26.37 -1.62
CA THR A 44 17.74 -25.61 -0.38
C THR A 44 16.74 -24.46 -0.18
N ILE A 45 16.35 -23.76 -1.26
CA ILE A 45 15.32 -22.71 -1.21
C ILE A 45 13.96 -23.35 -0.95
N MET A 46 13.63 -24.43 -1.66
CA MET A 46 12.36 -25.14 -1.47
C MET A 46 12.19 -25.62 -0.02
N GLU A 47 13.23 -26.23 0.55
CA GLU A 47 13.27 -26.66 1.95
C GLU A 47 13.18 -25.48 2.94
N GLY A 48 13.77 -24.32 2.60
CA GLY A 48 13.65 -23.10 3.39
C GLY A 48 12.19 -22.60 3.47
N ILE A 49 11.48 -22.63 2.34
CA ILE A 49 10.06 -22.28 2.27
C ILE A 49 9.22 -23.31 3.03
N ASP A 50 9.52 -24.60 2.91
CA ASP A 50 8.85 -25.67 3.67
C ASP A 50 8.98 -25.47 5.18
N ARG A 51 10.19 -25.16 5.67
CA ARG A 51 10.41 -24.88 7.09
C ARG A 51 9.59 -23.70 7.61
N LEU A 52 9.49 -22.62 6.83
CA LEU A 52 8.69 -21.45 7.18
C LEU A 52 7.19 -21.80 7.18
N HIS A 53 6.71 -22.50 6.16
CA HIS A 53 5.35 -23.00 6.09
C HIS A 53 4.99 -23.84 7.32
N ASP A 54 5.82 -24.82 7.65
CA ASP A 54 5.58 -25.71 8.78
C ASP A 54 5.67 -24.98 10.13
N ALA A 55 6.47 -23.91 10.23
CA ALA A 55 6.51 -23.06 11.41
C ALA A 55 5.19 -22.30 11.62
N LEU A 56 4.59 -21.75 10.54
CA LEU A 56 3.30 -21.06 10.59
C LEU A 56 2.17 -22.01 10.97
N VAL A 57 2.06 -23.15 10.29
CA VAL A 57 0.97 -24.12 10.47
C VAL A 57 0.98 -24.72 11.88
N ASN A 58 2.17 -25.02 12.41
CA ASN A 58 2.33 -25.64 13.73
C ASN A 58 2.52 -24.62 14.88
N ASP A 59 2.26 -23.34 14.63
CA ASP A 59 2.39 -22.25 15.61
C ASP A 59 3.73 -22.27 16.38
N LYS A 60 4.83 -22.45 15.66
CA LYS A 60 6.15 -22.47 16.30
C LYS A 60 6.51 -21.09 16.83
N SER A 61 7.42 -21.05 17.79
CA SER A 61 8.08 -19.81 18.20
C SER A 61 8.68 -19.12 16.98
N ILE A 62 8.50 -17.80 16.89
CA ILE A 62 9.09 -16.99 15.83
C ILE A 62 10.61 -16.96 16.08
N PRO A 63 11.46 -17.49 15.18
CA PRO A 63 12.90 -17.35 15.31
C PRO A 63 13.33 -15.94 14.88
N MET A 64 14.48 -15.47 15.38
CA MET A 64 15.14 -14.32 14.77
C MET A 64 15.69 -14.69 13.39
N LEU A 65 15.87 -13.70 12.51
CA LEU A 65 16.54 -13.87 11.21
C LEU A 65 17.98 -14.39 11.35
N ASP A 66 18.47 -15.05 10.30
CA ASP A 66 19.87 -15.47 10.23
C ASP A 66 20.75 -14.23 10.10
N LEU A 67 21.89 -14.20 10.80
CA LEU A 67 22.80 -13.06 10.76
C LEU A 67 23.53 -12.93 9.42
N LEU A 68 23.70 -14.03 8.68
CA LEU A 68 24.43 -14.08 7.43
C LEU A 68 23.54 -14.57 6.27
N PRO A 69 23.62 -13.95 5.08
CA PRO A 69 24.34 -12.70 4.82
C PRO A 69 23.72 -11.52 5.58
N THR A 70 24.56 -10.62 6.11
CA THR A 70 24.08 -9.48 6.90
C THR A 70 23.30 -8.53 6.01
N ALA A 71 22.03 -8.34 6.33
CA ALA A 71 21.13 -7.42 5.67
C ALA A 71 21.17 -6.06 6.34
N ALA A 72 20.99 -4.99 5.57
CA ALA A 72 20.96 -3.62 6.09
C ALA A 72 19.79 -3.37 7.07
N ASP A 73 18.75 -4.20 7.03
CA ASP A 73 17.56 -4.12 7.88
C ASP A 73 17.62 -5.05 9.11
N TYR A 74 18.73 -5.77 9.33
CA TYR A 74 18.84 -6.78 10.39
C TYR A 74 18.64 -6.16 11.78
N ASP A 75 19.33 -5.07 12.07
CA ASP A 75 19.30 -4.42 13.40
C ASP A 75 17.91 -3.86 13.72
N ASP A 76 17.24 -3.28 12.73
CA ASP A 76 15.86 -2.79 12.85
C ASP A 76 14.90 -3.95 13.18
N TRP A 77 15.02 -5.07 12.46
CA TRP A 77 14.25 -6.27 12.75
C TRP A 77 14.58 -6.89 14.11
N TYR A 78 15.84 -6.85 14.53
CA TYR A 78 16.26 -7.35 15.83
C TYR A 78 15.62 -6.53 16.95
N ALA A 79 15.62 -5.19 16.83
CA ALA A 79 14.96 -4.31 17.78
C ALA A 79 13.45 -4.60 17.87
N ALA A 80 12.76 -4.68 16.72
CA ALA A 80 11.32 -5.00 16.66
C ALA A 80 11.01 -6.38 17.26
N TYR A 81 11.82 -7.39 16.95
CA TYR A 81 11.66 -8.74 17.51
C TYR A 81 11.80 -8.75 19.04
N ARG A 82 12.80 -8.05 19.58
CA ARG A 82 13.03 -7.94 21.03
C ARG A 82 11.92 -7.18 21.74
N GLU A 83 11.39 -6.14 21.12
CA GLU A 83 10.24 -5.40 21.62
C GLU A 83 8.99 -6.29 21.70
N GLN A 84 8.70 -7.06 20.64
CA GLN A 84 7.57 -8.00 20.64
C GLN A 84 7.73 -9.11 21.67
N GLN A 85 8.94 -9.66 21.81
CA GLN A 85 9.23 -10.68 22.81
C GLN A 85 9.03 -10.17 24.24
N ALA A 86 9.33 -8.89 24.51
CA ALA A 86 9.10 -8.27 25.81
C ALA A 86 7.61 -8.03 26.10
N LYS A 87 6.78 -7.79 25.07
CA LYS A 87 5.34 -7.56 25.19
C LYS A 87 4.53 -8.86 25.25
N ILE A 88 4.95 -9.89 24.52
CA ILE A 88 4.18 -11.12 24.28
C ILE A 88 5.08 -12.33 24.50
N THR A 89 4.74 -13.16 25.48
CA THR A 89 5.44 -14.41 25.79
C THR A 89 4.42 -15.54 26.01
N PRO A 90 4.54 -16.70 25.33
CA PRO A 90 5.52 -17.01 24.28
C PRO A 90 5.26 -16.21 22.99
N LEU A 91 6.31 -15.83 22.26
CA LEU A 91 6.18 -15.17 20.95
C LEU A 91 6.11 -16.23 19.85
N THR A 92 4.92 -16.46 19.30
CA THR A 92 4.66 -17.47 18.24
C THR A 92 3.93 -16.84 17.05
N TRP A 93 3.90 -17.55 15.93
CA TRP A 93 3.25 -17.08 14.69
C TRP A 93 1.74 -16.83 14.83
N GLN A 94 1.09 -17.46 15.81
CA GLN A 94 -0.34 -17.30 16.12
C GLN A 94 -0.55 -16.66 17.52
N HIS A 95 0.51 -16.20 18.18
CA HIS A 95 0.47 -15.43 19.43
C HIS A 95 1.48 -14.26 19.38
N SER A 96 1.09 -13.21 18.65
CA SER A 96 1.87 -11.99 18.39
C SER A 96 0.94 -10.85 17.96
N GLU A 97 1.47 -9.64 17.75
CA GLU A 97 0.80 -8.58 17.00
C GLU A 97 0.79 -8.93 15.50
N TRP A 98 -0.35 -8.71 14.83
CA TRP A 98 -0.58 -9.21 13.48
C TRP A 98 0.29 -8.51 12.44
N PHE A 99 0.30 -7.17 12.39
CA PHE A 99 1.15 -6.43 11.43
C PHE A 99 2.62 -6.84 11.52
N PHE A 100 3.13 -7.03 12.74
CA PHE A 100 4.49 -7.51 12.97
C PHE A 100 4.70 -8.90 12.38
N ALA A 101 3.86 -9.87 12.77
CA ALA A 101 4.03 -11.26 12.36
C ALA A 101 3.86 -11.44 10.85
N GLU A 102 2.89 -10.76 10.24
CA GLU A 102 2.65 -10.81 8.80
C GLU A 102 3.84 -10.23 8.02
N THR A 103 4.30 -9.03 8.37
CA THR A 103 5.44 -8.40 7.70
C THR A 103 6.73 -9.21 7.90
N PHE A 104 6.93 -9.75 9.11
CA PHE A 104 8.13 -10.53 9.42
C PHE A 104 8.13 -11.89 8.71
N CYS A 105 6.95 -12.49 8.49
CA CYS A 105 6.82 -13.69 7.66
C CYS A 105 7.32 -13.44 6.23
N TYR A 106 6.94 -12.32 5.60
CA TYR A 106 7.49 -11.96 4.30
C TYR A 106 9.01 -11.76 4.36
N ARG A 107 9.54 -11.14 5.41
CA ARG A 107 10.99 -10.99 5.55
C ARG A 107 11.73 -12.33 5.71
N HIS A 108 11.15 -13.29 6.42
CA HIS A 108 11.65 -14.67 6.50
C HIS A 108 11.58 -15.38 5.15
N LEU A 109 10.51 -15.18 4.37
CA LEU A 109 10.43 -15.70 3.01
C LEU A 109 11.56 -15.14 2.13
N ILE A 110 11.82 -13.83 2.22
CA ILE A 110 12.89 -13.16 1.46
C ILE A 110 14.29 -13.69 1.84
N GLN A 111 14.50 -14.08 3.10
CA GLN A 111 15.70 -14.83 3.51
C GLN A 111 15.71 -16.25 2.92
N ALA A 112 14.59 -16.99 3.00
CA ALA A 112 14.48 -18.36 2.54
C ALA A 112 14.75 -18.51 1.03
N VAL A 113 14.29 -17.54 0.22
CA VAL A 113 14.55 -17.50 -1.23
C VAL A 113 15.91 -16.90 -1.59
N ARG A 114 16.72 -16.54 -0.58
CA ARG A 114 18.06 -15.96 -0.75
C ARG A 114 18.04 -14.74 -1.66
N TRP A 115 17.04 -13.87 -1.48
CA TRP A 115 16.83 -12.71 -2.33
C TRP A 115 18.04 -11.76 -2.32
N LEU A 116 18.70 -11.57 -1.18
CA LEU A 116 19.89 -10.72 -1.09
C LEU A 116 21.05 -11.18 -1.99
N GLU A 117 21.12 -12.47 -2.27
CA GLU A 117 22.17 -13.08 -3.08
C GLU A 117 21.79 -13.14 -4.55
N THR A 118 20.51 -13.40 -4.83
CA THR A 118 20.03 -13.70 -6.18
C THR A 118 19.33 -12.52 -6.86
N GLY A 119 18.79 -11.58 -6.08
CA GLY A 119 17.89 -10.53 -6.54
C GLY A 119 16.56 -11.03 -7.12
N ARG A 120 16.28 -12.34 -7.08
CA ARG A 120 15.11 -12.94 -7.73
C ARG A 120 13.85 -12.73 -6.90
N ASP A 121 12.90 -11.97 -7.44
CA ASP A 121 11.59 -11.78 -6.83
C ASP A 121 10.76 -13.09 -6.93
N PRO A 122 10.36 -13.71 -5.80
CA PRO A 122 9.56 -14.93 -5.80
C PRO A 122 8.14 -14.73 -6.34
N PHE A 123 7.68 -13.48 -6.47
CA PHE A 123 6.35 -13.12 -6.94
C PHE A 123 6.34 -12.58 -8.38
N ALA A 124 7.50 -12.43 -9.02
CA ALA A 124 7.59 -11.94 -10.39
C ALA A 124 6.68 -12.70 -11.40
N PRO A 125 6.54 -14.04 -11.36
CA PRO A 125 5.62 -14.74 -12.26
C PRO A 125 4.16 -14.28 -12.11
N ILE A 126 3.71 -14.06 -10.88
CA ILE A 126 2.33 -13.63 -10.56
C ILE A 126 2.11 -12.21 -11.09
N LYS A 127 3.07 -11.31 -10.86
CA LYS A 127 3.01 -9.92 -11.33
C LYS A 127 3.03 -9.85 -12.86
N GLN A 128 3.81 -10.71 -13.52
CA GLN A 128 3.90 -10.74 -14.98
C GLN A 128 2.61 -11.26 -15.62
N GLU A 129 1.99 -12.30 -15.05
CA GLU A 129 0.69 -12.82 -15.51
C GLU A 129 -0.38 -11.72 -15.47
N GLU A 130 -0.39 -10.87 -14.44
CA GLU A 130 -1.33 -9.75 -14.34
C GLU A 130 -1.16 -8.72 -15.48
N LEU A 131 0.09 -8.39 -15.86
CA LEU A 131 0.38 -7.44 -16.95
C LEU A 131 0.00 -7.95 -18.34
N GLU A 132 -0.18 -9.26 -18.47
CA GLU A 132 -0.61 -9.92 -19.70
C GLU A 132 -2.14 -9.97 -19.84
N GLY A 133 -2.88 -9.76 -18.74
CA GLY A 133 -4.34 -9.77 -18.72
C GLY A 133 -4.99 -8.61 -19.49
N GLU A 134 -6.21 -8.85 -19.99
CA GLU A 134 -7.00 -7.83 -20.71
C GLU A 134 -7.37 -6.64 -19.80
N HIS A 135 -7.71 -6.93 -18.54
CA HIS A 135 -8.04 -5.92 -17.52
C HIS A 135 -6.98 -4.82 -17.37
N PHE A 136 -5.70 -5.19 -17.48
CA PHE A 136 -4.59 -4.23 -17.43
C PHE A 136 -4.69 -3.19 -18.55
N LEU A 137 -4.99 -3.63 -19.78
CA LEU A 137 -5.09 -2.73 -20.93
C LEU A 137 -6.37 -1.91 -20.90
N GLU A 138 -7.49 -2.55 -20.59
CA GLU A 138 -8.80 -1.90 -20.56
C GLU A 138 -8.80 -0.76 -19.54
N LEU A 139 -8.34 -1.01 -18.31
CA LEU A 139 -8.32 0.00 -17.26
C LEU A 139 -7.39 1.18 -17.59
N LEU A 140 -6.24 0.92 -18.21
CA LEU A 140 -5.32 1.99 -18.61
C LEU A 140 -5.85 2.83 -19.76
N ASN A 141 -6.52 2.21 -20.73
CA ASN A 141 -7.20 2.95 -21.78
C ASN A 141 -8.29 3.83 -21.19
N THR A 142 -9.13 3.30 -20.29
CA THR A 142 -10.13 4.07 -19.54
C THR A 142 -9.50 5.23 -18.77
N ALA A 143 -8.37 5.01 -18.09
CA ALA A 143 -7.67 6.07 -17.35
C ALA A 143 -7.13 7.17 -18.28
N LEU A 144 -6.59 6.80 -19.45
CA LEU A 144 -6.07 7.73 -20.44
C LEU A 144 -7.16 8.48 -21.21
N GLU A 145 -8.35 7.90 -21.33
CA GLU A 145 -9.53 8.49 -21.95
C GLU A 145 -10.29 9.46 -21.02
N ALA A 146 -9.84 9.65 -19.78
CA ALA A 146 -10.42 10.64 -18.87
C ALA A 146 -10.43 12.04 -19.54
N THR A 147 -11.64 12.61 -19.67
CA THR A 147 -11.88 13.92 -20.29
C THR A 147 -12.23 14.98 -19.24
N GLY A 148 -12.30 16.24 -19.64
CA GLY A 148 -12.59 17.37 -18.75
C GLY A 148 -11.34 18.19 -18.41
N ASP A 149 -11.50 19.09 -17.43
CA ASP A 149 -10.38 19.87 -16.91
C ASP A 149 -9.49 19.04 -15.96
N PHE A 150 -8.52 19.70 -15.30
CA PHE A 150 -7.62 19.03 -14.38
C PHE A 150 -8.36 18.39 -13.19
N GLU A 151 -9.35 19.09 -12.63
CA GLU A 151 -10.11 18.59 -11.47
C GLU A 151 -10.98 17.40 -11.85
N ASP A 152 -11.64 17.45 -13.01
CA ASP A 152 -12.43 16.35 -13.56
C ASP A 152 -11.57 15.08 -13.74
N LYS A 153 -10.43 15.22 -14.41
CA LYS A 153 -9.51 14.10 -14.65
C LYS A 153 -8.93 13.55 -13.36
N LEU A 154 -8.56 14.42 -12.42
CA LEU A 154 -8.02 14.00 -11.14
C LEU A 154 -9.09 13.23 -10.33
N ALA A 155 -10.35 13.66 -10.37
CA ALA A 155 -11.44 12.95 -9.72
C ALA A 155 -11.62 11.52 -10.27
N VAL A 156 -11.60 11.37 -11.60
CA VAL A 156 -11.65 10.05 -12.26
C VAL A 156 -10.46 9.19 -11.82
N LEU A 157 -9.23 9.71 -11.95
CA LEU A 157 -8.02 8.94 -11.65
C LEU A 157 -7.89 8.55 -10.17
N LEU A 158 -8.33 9.39 -9.23
CA LEU A 158 -8.39 9.01 -7.81
C LEU A 158 -9.34 7.84 -7.56
N SER A 159 -10.45 7.79 -8.30
CA SER A 159 -11.43 6.71 -8.23
C SER A 159 -10.88 5.42 -8.81
N LEU A 160 -10.24 5.49 -9.98
CA LEU A 160 -9.57 4.34 -10.60
C LEU A 160 -8.40 3.86 -9.74
N ALA A 161 -7.63 4.78 -9.12
CA ALA A 161 -6.53 4.42 -8.23
C ALA A 161 -7.01 3.73 -6.94
N LEU A 162 -8.21 4.05 -6.45
CA LEU A 162 -8.84 3.34 -5.32
C LEU A 162 -9.37 1.96 -5.74
N TRP A 163 -10.07 1.91 -6.88
CA TRP A 163 -10.91 0.78 -7.26
C TRP A 163 -10.33 -0.12 -8.34
N GLY A 164 -9.15 0.16 -8.89
CA GLY A 164 -8.67 -0.40 -10.16
C GLY A 164 -8.85 -1.92 -10.34
N ASN A 165 -8.75 -2.71 -9.27
CA ASN A 165 -8.94 -4.17 -9.31
C ASN A 165 -10.41 -4.64 -9.22
N ARG A 166 -11.36 -3.70 -9.15
CA ARG A 166 -12.81 -3.91 -8.99
C ARG A 166 -13.66 -3.15 -10.02
N VAL A 167 -13.07 -2.26 -10.80
CA VAL A 167 -13.83 -1.43 -11.75
C VAL A 167 -14.48 -2.34 -12.79
N ASP A 168 -15.81 -2.24 -12.93
CA ASP A 168 -16.53 -2.78 -14.07
C ASP A 168 -16.36 -1.80 -15.24
N LEU A 169 -15.65 -2.24 -16.27
CA LEU A 169 -15.23 -1.42 -17.41
C LEU A 169 -16.31 -1.30 -18.50
N SER A 170 -17.53 -1.78 -18.24
CA SER A 170 -18.67 -1.65 -19.17
C SER A 170 -19.23 -0.22 -19.29
N HIS A 171 -18.77 0.72 -18.44
CA HIS A 171 -19.22 2.11 -18.41
C HIS A 171 -18.15 3.10 -18.93
N PRO A 172 -18.55 4.22 -19.58
CA PRO A 172 -17.63 5.27 -20.00
C PRO A 172 -16.79 5.84 -18.84
N ALA A 173 -15.53 6.21 -19.11
CA ALA A 173 -14.59 6.70 -18.08
C ALA A 173 -15.11 7.89 -17.25
N LYS A 174 -15.94 8.75 -17.84
CA LYS A 174 -16.57 9.89 -17.16
C LYS A 174 -17.58 9.44 -16.11
N ASP A 175 -18.35 8.40 -16.41
CA ASP A 175 -19.38 7.87 -15.52
C ASP A 175 -18.73 7.14 -14.33
N LEU A 176 -17.47 6.72 -14.45
CA LEU A 176 -16.73 6.11 -13.35
C LEU A 176 -16.43 7.07 -12.20
N ALA A 177 -16.25 8.38 -12.42
CA ALA A 177 -16.10 9.32 -11.29
C ALA A 177 -17.38 9.41 -10.43
N ASP A 178 -18.54 9.27 -11.08
CA ASP A 178 -19.87 9.39 -10.48
C ASP A 178 -20.49 8.04 -10.05
N GLN A 179 -20.03 6.91 -10.61
CA GLN A 179 -20.60 5.57 -10.42
C GLN A 179 -19.61 4.50 -9.92
N THR A 180 -18.34 4.85 -9.63
CA THR A 180 -17.38 3.85 -9.12
C THR A 180 -17.79 3.38 -7.72
N ALA A 181 -18.46 2.23 -7.73
CA ALA A 181 -19.24 1.63 -6.66
C ALA A 181 -20.57 2.38 -6.43
N ALA A 182 -21.65 1.65 -6.16
CA ALA A 182 -22.85 2.29 -5.60
C ALA A 182 -22.40 3.19 -4.45
N GLU A 183 -22.96 4.39 -4.29
CA GLU A 183 -22.56 5.33 -3.20
C GLU A 183 -22.42 4.63 -1.83
N ASP A 184 -23.15 3.53 -1.63
CA ASP A 184 -23.10 2.64 -0.47
C ASP A 184 -21.75 1.91 -0.20
N ASP A 185 -20.94 1.65 -1.23
CA ASP A 185 -19.67 0.92 -1.12
C ASP A 185 -18.48 1.86 -0.78
N LEU A 186 -18.61 3.18 -1.00
CA LEU A 186 -17.62 4.19 -0.60
C LEU A 186 -18.02 4.81 0.75
N LEU A 187 -17.34 4.39 1.82
CA LEU A 187 -17.78 4.70 3.19
C LEU A 187 -17.35 6.08 3.69
N ALA A 188 -16.34 6.67 3.04
CA ALA A 188 -15.89 8.04 3.26
C ALA A 188 -15.33 8.57 1.94
N ASP A 189 -15.74 9.78 1.55
CA ASP A 189 -15.30 10.42 0.31
C ASP A 189 -14.91 11.88 0.51
N ASP A 190 -13.60 12.10 0.73
CA ASP A 190 -12.99 13.42 0.82
C ASP A 190 -12.40 13.90 -0.52
N ARG A 191 -12.77 13.29 -1.66
CA ARG A 191 -12.19 13.60 -2.98
C ARG A 191 -12.34 15.08 -3.33
N GLN A 192 -13.52 15.65 -3.09
CA GLN A 192 -13.77 17.08 -3.29
C GLN A 192 -12.88 18.00 -2.43
N ALA A 193 -12.51 17.55 -1.22
CA ALA A 193 -11.63 18.32 -0.35
C ALA A 193 -10.18 18.33 -0.89
N VAL A 194 -9.68 17.18 -1.37
CA VAL A 194 -8.33 17.10 -1.94
C VAL A 194 -8.23 17.78 -3.31
N LEU A 195 -9.27 17.71 -4.16
CA LEU A 195 -9.32 18.45 -5.43
C LEU A 195 -9.13 19.95 -5.19
N ARG A 196 -9.92 20.53 -4.27
CA ARG A 196 -9.76 21.95 -3.88
C ARG A 196 -8.38 22.26 -3.32
N TYR A 197 -7.82 21.36 -2.50
CA TYR A 197 -6.50 21.56 -1.91
C TYR A 197 -5.40 21.60 -2.99
N VAL A 198 -5.40 20.64 -3.92
CA VAL A 198 -4.40 20.57 -5.01
C VAL A 198 -4.58 21.71 -6.01
N ALA A 199 -5.82 22.11 -6.32
CA ALA A 199 -6.10 23.21 -7.25
C ALA A 199 -5.70 24.57 -6.68
N SER A 200 -6.03 24.85 -5.41
CA SER A 200 -5.82 26.16 -4.77
C SER A 200 -4.37 26.49 -4.44
N ASP A 201 -3.51 25.49 -4.26
CA ASP A 201 -2.13 25.67 -3.76
C ASP A 201 -1.05 25.57 -4.85
N SER A 202 -1.46 25.41 -6.11
CA SER A 202 -0.59 25.30 -7.30
C SER A 202 0.33 26.54 -7.54
N ARG A 203 0.21 27.61 -6.73
CA ARG A 203 0.95 28.87 -6.91
C ARG A 203 1.60 29.44 -5.63
N ALA A 204 1.51 28.80 -4.46
CA ALA A 204 1.75 29.51 -3.19
C ALA A 204 2.71 28.89 -2.15
N THR A 205 3.28 27.70 -2.33
CA THR A 205 4.08 27.08 -1.25
C THR A 205 5.54 26.78 -1.60
N ASN A 206 6.44 27.10 -0.65
CA ASN A 206 7.83 26.62 -0.56
C ASN A 206 7.90 25.09 -0.27
N ARG A 207 6.84 24.33 -0.54
CA ARG A 207 6.74 22.88 -0.26
C ARG A 207 7.24 22.10 -1.48
N SER A 208 8.02 21.05 -1.21
CA SER A 208 8.58 20.14 -2.20
C SER A 208 7.59 19.02 -2.52
N GLY A 209 7.11 18.95 -3.76
CA GLY A 209 6.59 17.72 -4.37
C GLY A 209 5.35 17.07 -3.78
N ILE A 210 4.75 16.19 -4.57
CA ILE A 210 3.74 15.22 -4.10
C ILE A 210 4.44 13.88 -3.93
N HIS A 211 4.17 13.18 -2.84
CA HIS A 211 4.68 11.84 -2.60
C HIS A 211 3.55 10.83 -2.75
N LEU A 212 3.77 9.76 -3.52
CA LEU A 212 2.84 8.63 -3.60
C LEU A 212 3.53 7.41 -2.99
N ILE A 213 2.91 6.80 -1.98
CA ILE A 213 3.39 5.56 -1.34
C ILE A 213 2.57 4.41 -1.93
N ALA A 214 3.23 3.60 -2.76
CA ALA A 214 2.59 2.53 -3.51
C ALA A 214 2.17 1.34 -2.64
N ASP A 215 1.10 0.68 -3.07
CA ASP A 215 0.69 -0.66 -2.60
C ASP A 215 1.16 -1.69 -3.63
N ASN A 216 0.27 -2.16 -4.51
CA ASN A 216 0.52 -3.21 -5.47
C ASN A 216 1.21 -2.71 -6.75
N SER A 217 1.95 -3.63 -7.38
CA SER A 217 2.41 -3.62 -8.77
C SER A 217 1.19 -3.79 -9.72
N GLY A 218 1.45 -4.22 -10.96
CA GLY A 218 0.41 -4.63 -11.87
C GLY A 218 -0.47 -3.47 -12.32
N THR A 219 -1.75 -3.74 -12.39
CA THR A 219 -2.78 -2.82 -12.86
C THR A 219 -2.90 -1.59 -11.95
N GLU A 220 -2.78 -1.77 -10.63
CA GLU A 220 -2.88 -0.67 -9.66
C GLU A 220 -1.73 0.35 -9.86
N LEU A 221 -0.49 -0.12 -9.91
CA LEU A 221 0.66 0.76 -10.12
C LEU A 221 0.59 1.45 -11.48
N ALA A 222 0.06 0.78 -12.49
CA ALA A 222 -0.06 1.35 -13.82
C ALA A 222 -1.06 2.53 -13.84
N VAL A 223 -2.19 2.43 -13.12
CA VAL A 223 -3.11 3.56 -12.93
C VAL A 223 -2.45 4.66 -12.09
N ASP A 224 -1.70 4.32 -11.06
CA ASP A 224 -0.94 5.29 -10.28
C ASP A 224 0.07 6.06 -11.16
N LEU A 225 0.66 5.42 -12.18
CA LEU A 225 1.53 6.08 -13.16
C LEU A 225 0.76 7.04 -14.08
N VAL A 226 -0.49 6.76 -14.45
CA VAL A 226 -1.36 7.70 -15.19
C VAL A 226 -1.69 8.90 -14.30
N LEU A 227 -2.00 8.66 -13.01
CA LEU A 227 -2.20 9.73 -12.02
C LEU A 227 -0.95 10.61 -11.85
N ILE A 228 0.23 10.00 -11.77
CA ILE A 228 1.51 10.71 -11.70
C ILE A 228 1.74 11.57 -12.95
N ASP A 229 1.46 11.04 -14.15
CA ASP A 229 1.58 11.81 -15.41
C ASP A 229 0.64 13.03 -15.43
N LEU A 230 -0.62 12.87 -14.97
CA LEU A 230 -1.55 13.99 -14.84
C LEU A 230 -1.04 15.06 -13.88
N LEU A 231 -0.54 14.66 -12.70
CA LEU A 231 -0.01 15.59 -11.70
C LEU A 231 1.24 16.32 -12.21
N LEU A 232 2.13 15.60 -12.90
CA LEU A 232 3.30 16.18 -13.55
C LEU A 232 2.92 17.18 -14.64
N ALA A 233 1.88 16.90 -15.43
CA ALA A 233 1.46 17.80 -16.50
C ALA A 233 0.88 19.14 -15.97
N ASN A 234 0.42 19.19 -14.72
CA ASN A 234 -0.30 20.33 -14.14
C ASN A 234 0.46 21.06 -13.02
N SER A 235 1.71 20.68 -12.74
CA SER A 235 2.55 21.29 -11.70
C SER A 235 4.01 21.26 -12.11
N ASP A 236 4.84 22.19 -11.64
CA ASP A 236 6.31 22.12 -11.80
C ASP A 236 7.01 21.33 -10.70
N GLN A 237 6.25 20.87 -9.72
CA GLN A 237 6.77 20.10 -8.60
C GLN A 237 7.19 18.69 -9.05
N SER A 238 8.19 18.14 -8.36
CA SER A 238 8.52 16.72 -8.53
C SER A 238 7.47 15.83 -7.87
N ILE A 239 7.24 14.65 -8.46
CA ILE A 239 6.43 13.59 -7.88
C ILE A 239 7.38 12.46 -7.47
N VAL A 240 7.32 12.06 -6.20
CA VAL A 240 8.14 10.99 -5.66
C VAL A 240 7.28 9.77 -5.40
N LEU A 241 7.51 8.70 -6.16
CA LEU A 241 6.88 7.41 -5.95
C LEU A 241 7.75 6.56 -5.03
N HIS A 242 7.24 6.31 -3.82
CA HIS A 242 7.84 5.42 -2.84
C HIS A 242 7.35 3.99 -3.07
N VAL A 243 8.30 3.09 -3.31
CA VAL A 243 8.08 1.66 -3.52
C VAL A 243 8.87 0.85 -2.50
N LYS A 244 8.58 -0.46 -2.40
CA LYS A 244 9.26 -1.36 -1.46
C LYS A 244 10.70 -1.62 -1.92
N SER A 245 11.60 -1.77 -0.95
CA SER A 245 13.04 -2.04 -1.18
C SER A 245 13.29 -3.46 -1.71
N HIS A 246 12.44 -4.39 -1.31
CA HIS A 246 12.45 -5.79 -1.73
C HIS A 246 11.02 -6.32 -1.79
N PRO A 247 10.79 -7.47 -2.45
CA PRO A 247 9.46 -8.05 -2.57
C PRO A 247 8.85 -8.32 -1.19
N THR A 248 7.56 -8.02 -1.04
CA THR A 248 6.79 -8.20 0.18
C THR A 248 5.31 -8.21 -0.19
N PHE A 249 4.43 -8.75 0.66
CA PHE A 249 2.98 -8.73 0.43
C PHE A 249 2.52 -9.22 -0.96
N VAL A 250 3.27 -10.16 -1.56
CA VAL A 250 3.04 -10.75 -2.90
C VAL A 250 3.18 -9.73 -4.02
N SER A 251 2.23 -8.82 -4.14
CA SER A 251 2.10 -7.90 -5.26
C SER A 251 2.74 -6.54 -5.01
N ASP A 252 3.25 -6.22 -3.82
CA ASP A 252 3.76 -4.87 -3.57
C ASP A 252 4.82 -4.42 -4.59
N ALA A 253 4.68 -3.17 -5.02
CA ALA A 253 5.53 -2.56 -6.03
C ALA A 253 6.97 -2.37 -5.53
N THR A 254 7.93 -2.69 -6.40
CA THR A 254 9.35 -2.39 -6.26
C THR A 254 9.83 -1.54 -7.45
N ILE A 255 11.06 -0.99 -7.39
CA ILE A 255 11.65 -0.24 -8.51
C ILE A 255 11.67 -1.08 -9.81
N PRO A 256 12.12 -2.35 -9.81
CA PRO A 256 12.05 -3.21 -10.99
C PRO A 256 10.63 -3.34 -11.57
N ASP A 257 9.61 -3.47 -10.71
CA ASP A 257 8.21 -3.57 -11.14
C ASP A 257 7.75 -2.32 -11.88
N THR A 258 8.07 -1.13 -11.36
CA THR A 258 7.71 0.14 -12.01
C THR A 258 8.30 0.23 -13.42
N TRP A 259 9.57 -0.13 -13.58
CA TRP A 259 10.22 -0.13 -14.88
C TRP A 259 9.74 -1.23 -15.81
N ASN A 260 9.30 -2.37 -15.27
CA ASN A 260 8.68 -3.41 -16.06
C ASN A 260 7.35 -2.92 -16.65
N ILE A 261 6.51 -2.26 -15.84
CA ILE A 261 5.25 -1.68 -16.29
C ILE A 261 5.45 -0.62 -17.37
N ILE A 262 6.38 0.32 -17.17
CA ILE A 262 6.69 1.35 -18.18
C ILE A 262 7.14 0.70 -19.50
N ARG A 263 7.94 -0.36 -19.44
CA ARG A 263 8.37 -1.11 -20.63
C ARG A 263 7.21 -1.84 -21.29
N THR A 264 6.31 -2.43 -20.52
CA THR A 264 5.10 -3.07 -21.03
C THR A 264 4.21 -2.05 -21.73
N MET A 265 4.04 -0.84 -21.18
CA MET A 265 3.32 0.24 -21.86
C MET A 265 3.95 0.60 -23.22
N GLU A 266 5.29 0.63 -23.31
CA GLU A 266 6.00 0.86 -24.58
C GLU A 266 5.69 -0.22 -25.63
N THR A 267 5.61 -1.49 -25.23
CA THR A 267 5.36 -2.60 -26.16
C THR A 267 3.90 -2.72 -26.60
N LYS A 268 2.95 -2.24 -25.81
CA LYS A 268 1.50 -2.32 -26.12
C LYS A 268 1.03 -1.26 -27.13
N GLY A 269 1.78 -0.17 -27.35
CA GLY A 269 1.53 0.79 -28.43
C GLY A 269 0.57 1.93 -28.08
N GLY A 270 0.33 2.83 -29.03
CA GLY A 270 -0.68 3.91 -28.93
C GLY A 270 -0.40 4.91 -27.79
N LEU A 271 -1.46 5.31 -27.08
CA LEU A 271 -1.37 6.28 -25.97
C LEU A 271 -0.49 5.78 -24.81
N LEU A 272 -0.35 4.46 -24.65
CA LEU A 272 0.51 3.85 -23.62
C LEU A 272 2.00 4.10 -23.91
N THR A 273 2.42 4.01 -25.16
CA THR A 273 3.80 4.34 -25.56
C THR A 273 4.10 5.82 -25.30
N GLU A 274 3.16 6.71 -25.58
CA GLU A 274 3.31 8.13 -25.30
C GLU A 274 3.42 8.42 -23.79
N LEU A 275 2.57 7.78 -22.97
CA LEU A 275 2.65 7.84 -21.51
C LEU A 275 4.02 7.39 -21.01
N ALA A 276 4.51 6.24 -21.48
CA ALA A 276 5.81 5.71 -21.07
C ALA A 276 6.96 6.67 -21.41
N HIS A 277 6.92 7.29 -22.60
CA HIS A 277 7.91 8.29 -23.01
C HIS A 277 7.85 9.54 -22.13
N ARG A 278 6.66 10.05 -21.78
CA ARG A 278 6.51 11.19 -20.85
C ARG A 278 7.07 10.88 -19.47
N LEU A 279 6.76 9.70 -18.91
CA LEU A 279 7.27 9.27 -17.61
C LEU A 279 8.80 9.14 -17.61
N ARG A 280 9.39 8.58 -18.67
CA ARG A 280 10.86 8.52 -18.82
C ARG A 280 11.50 9.90 -18.93
N ALA A 281 10.90 10.80 -19.70
CA ALA A 281 11.38 12.18 -19.82
C ALA A 281 11.31 12.91 -18.47
N ALA A 282 10.20 12.76 -17.74
CA ALA A 282 10.05 13.31 -16.39
C ALA A 282 11.08 12.72 -15.42
N TRP A 283 11.38 11.42 -15.51
CA TRP A 283 12.41 10.78 -14.69
C TRP A 283 13.81 11.31 -15.01
N ALA A 284 14.16 11.42 -16.30
CA ALA A 284 15.43 11.99 -16.74
C ALA A 284 15.58 13.46 -16.29
N ALA A 285 14.49 14.22 -16.28
CA ALA A 285 14.42 15.59 -15.79
C ALA A 285 14.36 15.70 -14.25
N ARG A 286 14.38 14.58 -13.51
CA ARG A 286 14.23 14.50 -12.04
C ARG A 286 12.92 15.07 -11.51
N ARG A 287 11.90 15.16 -12.36
CA ARG A 287 10.53 15.49 -11.97
C ARG A 287 9.75 14.27 -11.52
N PHE A 288 10.04 13.10 -12.06
CA PHE A 288 9.55 11.82 -11.53
C PHE A 288 10.67 11.10 -10.80
N VAL A 289 10.50 10.83 -9.51
CA VAL A 289 11.54 10.21 -8.67
C VAL A 289 11.01 8.90 -8.11
N LEU A 290 11.80 7.83 -8.26
CA LEU A 290 11.57 6.56 -7.58
C LEU A 290 12.38 6.53 -6.30
N ALA A 291 11.75 6.21 -5.18
CA ALA A 291 12.38 6.15 -3.87
C ALA A 291 12.07 4.83 -3.18
N THR A 292 13.05 4.31 -2.44
CA THR A 292 12.89 3.16 -1.54
C THR A 292 13.42 3.53 -0.16
N HIS A 293 12.91 2.86 0.87
CA HIS A 293 13.39 3.00 2.24
C HIS A 293 13.08 1.70 3.00
N PRO A 294 14.00 1.16 3.85
CA PRO A 294 13.77 -0.06 4.63
C PRO A 294 12.49 -0.02 5.48
N PHE A 295 12.12 1.17 5.95
CA PHE A 295 10.86 1.45 6.65
C PHE A 295 9.62 0.86 5.94
N TRP A 296 9.53 0.92 4.61
CA TRP A 296 8.37 0.39 3.88
C TRP A 296 8.26 -1.14 3.91
N ASN A 297 9.37 -1.83 4.21
CA ASN A 297 9.44 -3.27 4.43
C ASN A 297 9.47 -3.64 5.93
N SER A 298 9.41 -2.66 6.84
CA SER A 298 9.45 -2.87 8.28
C SER A 298 8.06 -3.04 8.89
N SER A 299 8.00 -3.45 10.16
CA SER A 299 6.77 -3.52 10.96
C SER A 299 6.41 -2.22 11.69
N HIS A 300 7.15 -1.12 11.47
CA HIS A 300 6.93 0.17 12.12
C HIS A 300 5.68 0.90 11.62
N PHE A 301 5.00 1.64 12.49
CA PHE A 301 3.86 2.46 12.09
C PHE A 301 4.30 3.84 11.62
N LEU A 302 3.43 4.61 10.94
CA LEU A 302 3.79 5.95 10.44
C LEU A 302 4.12 6.94 11.58
N TRP A 303 3.70 6.68 12.81
CA TRP A 303 4.13 7.49 13.95
C TRP A 303 5.56 7.19 14.42
N ASP A 304 6.16 6.11 13.93
CA ASP A 304 7.57 5.72 14.15
C ASP A 304 8.46 6.19 12.98
N LEU A 305 7.99 7.14 12.17
CA LEU A 305 8.71 7.62 10.99
C LEU A 305 10.16 7.99 11.34
N PRO A 306 11.16 7.38 10.67
CA PRO A 306 12.56 7.71 10.92
C PRO A 306 12.83 9.15 10.48
N ARG A 307 13.84 9.76 11.10
CA ARG A 307 14.23 11.16 10.82
C ARG A 307 14.43 11.43 9.32
N THR A 308 14.99 10.47 8.60
CA THR A 308 15.22 10.53 7.15
C THR A 308 13.92 10.78 6.36
N LEU A 309 12.84 10.05 6.68
CA LEU A 309 11.54 10.24 6.04
C LEU A 309 10.76 11.42 6.64
N ASN A 310 10.91 11.69 7.93
CA ASN A 310 10.23 12.82 8.58
C ASN A 310 10.66 14.16 7.96
N VAL A 311 11.96 14.35 7.69
CA VAL A 311 12.48 15.56 7.03
C VAL A 311 11.92 15.70 5.61
N VAL A 312 11.83 14.59 4.86
CA VAL A 312 11.26 14.57 3.51
C VAL A 312 9.78 14.95 3.54
N PHE A 313 8.98 14.29 4.38
CA PHE A 313 7.54 14.53 4.41
C PHE A 313 7.15 15.89 5.00
N ARG A 314 7.93 16.49 5.91
CA ARG A 314 7.67 17.87 6.37
C ARG A 314 7.65 18.90 5.24
N GLN A 315 8.32 18.61 4.13
CA GLN A 315 8.34 19.48 2.96
C GLN A 315 7.28 19.09 1.93
N ALA A 316 6.61 17.94 2.07
CA ALA A 316 5.62 17.45 1.10
C ALA A 316 4.44 18.43 0.96
N HIS A 317 4.04 18.70 -0.28
CA HIS A 317 2.76 19.38 -0.56
C HIS A 317 1.57 18.46 -0.24
N LEU A 318 1.67 17.19 -0.64
CA LEU A 318 0.69 16.14 -0.35
C LEU A 318 1.40 14.78 -0.30
N VAL A 319 0.94 13.90 0.59
CA VAL A 319 1.31 12.48 0.60
C VAL A 319 0.07 11.64 0.28
N ILE A 320 0.13 10.86 -0.80
CA ILE A 320 -0.92 9.92 -1.20
C ILE A 320 -0.50 8.52 -0.73
N LEU A 321 -1.38 7.87 0.02
CA LEU A 321 -1.17 6.57 0.66
C LEU A 321 -2.10 5.55 0.00
N LYS A 322 -1.54 4.60 -0.76
CA LYS A 322 -2.32 3.57 -1.45
C LYS A 322 -2.49 2.32 -0.59
N GLY A 323 -3.68 1.73 -0.61
CA GLY A 323 -3.91 0.35 -0.20
C GLY A 323 -4.03 0.09 1.30
N ASP A 324 -4.33 -1.16 1.62
CA ASP A 324 -4.73 -1.60 2.96
C ASP A 324 -3.54 -1.66 3.94
N ALA A 325 -2.40 -2.20 3.51
CA ALA A 325 -1.21 -2.35 4.36
C ALA A 325 -0.67 -0.98 4.81
N ASN A 326 -0.66 -0.01 3.89
CA ASN A 326 -0.26 1.35 4.21
C ASN A 326 -1.29 2.05 5.13
N TYR A 327 -2.59 1.84 4.92
CA TYR A 327 -3.62 2.37 5.83
C TYR A 327 -3.47 1.80 7.24
N ARG A 328 -3.28 0.48 7.38
CA ARG A 328 -2.96 -0.16 8.67
C ARG A 328 -1.73 0.47 9.29
N ARG A 329 -0.68 0.72 8.50
CA ARG A 329 0.53 1.43 8.97
C ARG A 329 0.24 2.83 9.53
N ALA A 330 -0.70 3.55 8.92
CA ALA A 330 -1.10 4.90 9.32
C ALA A 330 -1.92 4.94 10.61
N ILE A 331 -2.73 3.92 10.87
CA ILE A 331 -3.63 3.89 12.03
C ILE A 331 -3.15 2.97 13.16
N GLY A 332 -1.98 2.33 13.02
CA GLY A 332 -1.42 1.42 14.02
C GLY A 332 -1.92 -0.02 13.98
N ASP A 333 -2.49 -0.44 12.85
CA ASP A 333 -3.15 -1.72 12.67
C ASP A 333 -4.10 -2.05 13.83
N ALA A 334 -4.99 -1.11 14.19
CA ALA A 334 -5.73 -1.18 15.44
C ALA A 334 -7.24 -0.96 15.27
N LEU A 335 -8.01 -1.45 16.25
CA LEU A 335 -9.45 -1.22 16.34
C LEU A 335 -9.70 0.08 17.12
N TRP A 336 -10.08 1.12 16.41
CA TRP A 336 -10.36 2.44 16.98
C TRP A 336 -11.82 2.56 17.44
N GLU A 337 -12.07 3.48 18.38
CA GLU A 337 -13.43 3.81 18.78
C GLU A 337 -14.19 4.47 17.62
N ASP A 338 -15.51 4.23 17.59
CA ASP A 338 -16.38 4.69 16.52
C ASP A 338 -16.50 6.23 16.48
N GLY A 339 -16.45 6.78 15.26
CA GLY A 339 -16.55 8.21 15.01
C GLY A 339 -15.30 9.04 15.33
N ILE A 340 -14.14 8.43 15.64
CA ILE A 340 -12.88 9.17 15.73
C ILE A 340 -12.52 9.69 14.32
N PRO A 341 -12.31 11.01 14.13
CA PRO A 341 -11.96 11.57 12.82
C PRO A 341 -10.60 11.09 12.31
N PHE A 342 -10.50 10.83 11.00
CA PHE A 342 -9.24 10.44 10.34
C PHE A 342 -8.11 11.46 10.59
N SER A 343 -8.43 12.76 10.50
CA SER A 343 -7.49 13.84 10.78
C SER A 343 -6.96 13.85 12.21
N ALA A 344 -7.75 13.43 13.19
CA ALA A 344 -7.34 13.37 14.58
C ALA A 344 -6.38 12.18 14.83
N VAL A 345 -6.58 11.06 14.14
CA VAL A 345 -5.67 9.91 14.21
C VAL A 345 -4.33 10.22 13.56
N LEU A 346 -4.33 11.01 12.49
CA LEU A 346 -3.16 11.37 11.67
C LEU A 346 -2.53 12.72 12.08
N ASP A 347 -2.86 13.27 13.25
CA ASP A 347 -2.34 14.56 13.74
C ASP A 347 -0.81 14.60 13.90
N TYR A 348 -0.20 13.43 14.09
CA TYR A 348 1.24 13.27 14.22
C TYR A 348 1.98 13.34 12.87
N PHE A 349 1.29 13.15 11.75
CA PHE A 349 1.93 13.06 10.44
C PHE A 349 2.28 14.46 9.92
N PRO A 350 3.50 14.68 9.40
CA PRO A 350 4.04 16.03 9.24
C PRO A 350 3.56 16.80 8.00
N ALA A 351 2.63 16.25 7.23
CA ALA A 351 2.12 16.84 6.00
C ALA A 351 0.66 16.46 5.72
N PRO A 352 -0.01 17.17 4.81
CA PRO A 352 -1.31 16.75 4.30
C PRO A 352 -1.22 15.35 3.69
N ILE A 353 -2.19 14.50 4.03
CA ILE A 353 -2.20 13.09 3.63
C ILE A 353 -3.57 12.71 3.07
N LEU A 354 -3.55 12.01 1.93
CA LEU A 354 -4.69 11.38 1.28
C LEU A 354 -4.52 9.87 1.36
N ALA A 355 -5.48 9.16 1.93
CA ALA A 355 -5.53 7.70 1.91
C ALA A 355 -6.56 7.20 0.89
N LEU A 356 -6.11 6.33 -0.02
CA LEU A 356 -6.96 5.62 -0.99
C LEU A 356 -6.91 4.14 -0.63
N ARG A 357 -7.96 3.63 0.02
CA ARG A 357 -7.94 2.29 0.59
C ARG A 357 -9.22 1.53 0.32
N THR A 358 -9.08 0.39 -0.35
CA THR A 358 -10.08 -0.68 -0.33
C THR A 358 -9.90 -1.50 0.96
N LEU A 359 -10.99 -1.76 1.70
CA LEU A 359 -10.96 -2.40 3.02
C LEU A 359 -10.66 -3.90 2.94
N LYS A 360 -9.49 -4.31 3.44
CA LYS A 360 -9.04 -5.70 3.51
C LYS A 360 -8.52 -6.08 4.91
N SER A 361 -8.93 -5.34 5.94
CA SER A 361 -8.59 -5.54 7.35
C SER A 361 -9.53 -4.77 8.28
N ASP A 362 -9.59 -5.18 9.56
CA ASP A 362 -10.59 -4.67 10.51
C ASP A 362 -10.38 -3.23 11.00
N GLY A 363 -9.16 -2.70 10.95
CA GLY A 363 -8.90 -1.33 11.40
C GLY A 363 -9.50 -0.31 10.44
N VAL A 364 -10.32 0.63 10.92
CA VAL A 364 -10.88 1.74 10.13
C VAL A 364 -11.22 2.92 11.05
N VAL A 365 -11.05 4.14 10.55
CA VAL A 365 -11.33 5.39 11.30
C VAL A 365 -12.06 6.38 10.38
N GLY A 366 -12.53 7.50 10.93
CA GLY A 366 -13.11 8.59 10.14
C GLY A 366 -14.45 8.27 9.48
N LEU A 367 -15.15 7.22 9.92
CA LEU A 367 -16.50 6.90 9.48
C LEU A 367 -17.55 7.64 10.32
N PRO A 368 -18.74 7.93 9.77
CA PRO A 368 -19.86 8.46 10.54
C PRO A 368 -20.19 7.58 11.75
N ARG A 369 -20.40 8.20 12.91
CA ARG A 369 -20.79 7.49 14.13
C ARG A 369 -22.06 6.66 13.89
N GLY A 370 -22.06 5.40 14.30
CA GLY A 370 -23.16 4.48 14.07
C GLY A 370 -23.01 3.60 12.82
N LEU A 371 -22.17 4.00 11.86
CA LEU A 371 -22.06 3.28 10.57
C LEU A 371 -21.39 1.92 10.76
N THR A 372 -20.33 1.86 11.55
CA THR A 372 -19.59 0.62 11.82
C THR A 372 -20.50 -0.43 12.46
N GLN A 373 -21.25 -0.07 13.51
CA GLN A 373 -22.17 -1.00 14.18
C GLN A 373 -23.35 -1.39 13.30
N ARG A 374 -23.78 -0.52 12.37
CA ARG A 374 -24.80 -0.86 11.37
C ARG A 374 -24.28 -1.94 10.41
N LEU A 375 -23.09 -1.73 9.85
CA LEU A 375 -22.47 -2.67 8.92
C LEU A 375 -22.15 -4.01 9.61
N ASP A 376 -21.67 -3.99 10.86
CA ASP A 376 -21.42 -5.21 11.64
C ASP A 376 -22.65 -6.11 11.80
N ARG A 377 -23.86 -5.52 11.82
CA ARG A 377 -25.12 -6.27 11.88
C ARG A 377 -25.59 -6.77 10.52
N LEU A 378 -25.28 -6.05 9.45
CA LEU A 378 -25.78 -6.34 8.09
C LEU A 378 -24.86 -7.28 7.32
N ASP A 379 -23.55 -7.08 7.44
CA ASP A 379 -22.50 -7.83 6.76
C ASP A 379 -21.30 -7.97 7.71
N PRO A 380 -21.23 -8.98 8.58
CA PRO A 380 -20.17 -9.11 9.57
C PRO A 380 -18.73 -9.18 9.03
N VAL A 381 -18.55 -9.41 7.72
CA VAL A 381 -17.22 -9.52 7.08
C VAL A 381 -16.86 -8.31 6.23
N TRP A 382 -17.68 -7.26 6.22
CA TRP A 382 -17.56 -6.08 5.35
C TRP A 382 -16.15 -5.45 5.30
N ARG A 383 -15.42 -5.44 6.42
CA ARG A 383 -14.08 -4.85 6.53
C ARG A 383 -12.97 -5.62 5.79
N THR A 384 -13.24 -6.84 5.39
CA THR A 384 -12.21 -7.81 4.96
C THR A 384 -12.42 -8.35 3.56
N THR A 385 -13.56 -8.05 2.94
CA THR A 385 -13.96 -8.55 1.62
C THR A 385 -13.29 -7.81 0.47
N GLY A 386 -12.68 -6.65 0.72
CA GLY A 386 -12.30 -5.73 -0.33
C GLY A 386 -13.49 -5.06 -1.01
N ARG A 387 -14.71 -5.17 -0.45
CA ARG A 387 -15.92 -4.58 -1.04
C ARG A 387 -15.94 -3.06 -0.90
N TYR A 388 -15.67 -2.61 0.30
CA TYR A 388 -15.81 -1.21 0.66
C TYR A 388 -14.51 -0.45 0.45
N GLY A 389 -14.62 0.85 0.24
CA GLY A 389 -13.50 1.76 0.03
C GLY A 389 -13.62 3.01 0.89
N VAL A 390 -12.50 3.71 1.06
CA VAL A 390 -12.44 5.05 1.62
C VAL A 390 -11.47 5.92 0.83
N ILE A 391 -11.86 7.16 0.58
CA ILE A 391 -11.00 8.28 0.16
C ILE A 391 -11.00 9.25 1.33
N GLN A 392 -9.91 9.31 2.09
CA GLN A 392 -9.85 10.12 3.31
C GLN A 392 -8.70 11.11 3.24
N PHE A 393 -9.00 12.38 3.49
CA PHE A 393 -8.04 13.46 3.41
C PHE A 393 -7.88 14.15 4.76
N ALA A 394 -6.65 14.25 5.24
CA ALA A 394 -6.30 15.06 6.40
C ALA A 394 -5.34 16.17 5.95
N ALA A 395 -5.83 17.41 5.98
CA ALA A 395 -5.05 18.58 5.59
C ALA A 395 -4.00 19.02 6.64
N ASN A 396 -3.83 18.24 7.72
CA ASN A 396 -3.13 18.62 8.94
C ASN A 396 -1.89 19.49 8.66
N GLN A 397 -1.96 20.74 9.12
CA GLN A 397 -0.82 21.63 9.18
C GLN A 397 -0.31 21.59 10.63
N PRO A 398 1.01 21.42 10.84
CA PRO A 398 1.58 21.47 12.18
C PRO A 398 1.39 22.84 12.86
#